data_AF-A0A0K0D860-F1
#
_entry.id   AF-A0A0K0D860-F1
#
_cell.length_a   1.000
_cell.length_b   1.000
_cell.length_c   1.000
_cell.angle_alpha   90.00
_cell.angle_beta   90.00
_cell.angle_gamma   90.00
#
_symmetry.space_group_name_H-M   'P 1'
#
loop_
_entity.id
_entity.type
_entity.pdbx_description
1 polymer ?
#
loop_
_entity_poly.entity_id
_entity_poly.type
_entity_poly.pdbx_seq_one_letter_code
_entity_poly.pdbx_strand_id
1 'polypeptide(L)'
;MKAESSKVTKRRLSPETLEQIRQSGMARAADNRELTSEHAKQWKQALKEDLKKRRAALMVEAAEAKKNIRKARRRFANYKTKIIALRRPDGTVTASRKALEKIIYEYYPDLFDSHVHLRLYEMKEDGYVVPPVLPSEIRHAISSVKNRTAPSPDRI
;
A
#
# COMPACT_ATOMS: atom_id res chain seq x y z
N MET A 1 13.73 -8.18 15.00
CA MET A 1 13.89 -8.95 13.75
C MET A 1 13.24 -8.17 12.60
N LYS A 2 13.99 -7.29 11.91
CA LYS A 2 13.51 -6.56 10.74
C LYS A 2 13.67 -7.48 9.53
N ALA A 3 12.55 -7.85 8.90
CA ALA A 3 12.59 -8.61 7.66
C ALA A 3 13.16 -7.71 6.55
N GLU A 4 14.38 -8.00 6.12
CA GLU A 4 14.95 -7.41 4.91
C GLU A 4 14.09 -7.85 3.73
N SER A 5 13.29 -6.93 3.20
CA SER A 5 12.56 -7.16 1.96
C SER A 5 13.58 -7.34 0.84
N SER A 6 13.88 -8.60 0.49
CA SER A 6 14.89 -8.92 -0.50
C SER A 6 14.56 -8.22 -1.82
N LYS A 7 15.57 -7.56 -2.42
CA LYS A 7 15.46 -6.87 -3.73
C LYS A 7 14.92 -7.80 -4.85
N VAL A 8 14.98 -9.11 -4.63
CA VAL A 8 14.42 -10.18 -5.48
C VAL A 8 12.91 -10.05 -5.68
N THR A 9 12.16 -9.55 -4.69
CA THR A 9 10.69 -9.43 -4.74
C THR A 9 10.16 -8.34 -5.67
N LYS A 10 11.01 -7.39 -6.12
CA LYS A 10 10.58 -6.28 -7.00
C LYS A 10 10.48 -6.68 -8.49
N ARG A 11 11.14 -7.75 -8.91
CA ARG A 11 11.12 -8.19 -10.33
C ARG A 11 9.84 -8.98 -10.61
N ARG A 12 9.13 -8.62 -11.68
CA ARG A 12 7.87 -9.27 -12.07
C ARG A 12 8.06 -10.67 -12.65
N LEU A 13 9.24 -10.96 -13.20
CA LEU A 13 9.63 -12.18 -13.90
C LEU A 13 11.00 -12.65 -13.41
N SER A 14 11.23 -13.96 -13.43
CA SER A 14 12.52 -14.59 -13.17
C SER A 14 13.56 -14.22 -14.23
N PRO A 15 14.85 -14.27 -13.90
CA PRO A 15 15.93 -14.07 -14.88
C PRO A 15 15.85 -15.08 -16.03
N GLU A 16 15.55 -16.34 -15.75
CA GLU A 16 15.37 -17.39 -16.77
C GLU A 16 14.27 -17.04 -17.77
N THR A 17 13.10 -16.58 -17.29
CA THR A 17 11.99 -16.19 -18.19
C THR A 17 12.36 -14.97 -19.04
N LEU A 18 13.17 -14.05 -18.51
CA LEU A 18 13.67 -12.91 -19.28
C LEU A 18 14.67 -13.32 -20.36
N GLU A 19 15.54 -14.29 -20.09
CA GLU A 19 16.46 -14.83 -21.09
C GLU A 19 15.72 -15.53 -22.24
N GLN A 20 14.68 -16.31 -21.93
CA GLN A 20 13.83 -16.93 -22.95
C GLN A 20 13.12 -15.90 -23.84
N ILE A 21 12.71 -14.75 -23.29
CA ILE A 21 12.13 -13.65 -24.08
C ILE A 21 13.18 -13.07 -25.05
N ARG A 22 14.43 -12.90 -24.60
CA ARG A 22 15.52 -12.40 -25.44
C ARG A 22 15.85 -13.38 -26.57
N GLN A 23 15.95 -14.66 -26.25
CA GLN A 23 16.18 -15.73 -27.23
C GLN A 23 15.05 -15.82 -28.26
N SER A 24 13.78 -15.66 -27.84
CA SER A 24 12.64 -15.57 -28.77
C SER A 24 12.72 -14.37 -29.72
N GLY A 25 13.31 -13.25 -29.28
CA GLY A 25 13.56 -12.10 -30.14
C GLY A 25 14.63 -12.39 -31.21
N MET A 26 15.70 -13.09 -30.83
CA MET A 26 16.77 -13.50 -31.75
C MET A 26 16.31 -14.53 -32.78
N ALA A 27 15.56 -15.55 -32.34
CA ALA A 27 15.03 -16.59 -33.24
C ALA A 27 14.09 -16.03 -34.31
N ARG A 28 13.29 -15.01 -33.96
CA ARG A 28 12.44 -14.27 -34.91
C ARG A 28 13.23 -13.49 -35.95
N ALA A 29 14.40 -12.97 -35.58
CA ALA A 29 15.28 -12.24 -36.50
C ALA A 29 16.01 -13.18 -37.48
N ALA A 30 16.20 -14.45 -37.09
CA ALA A 30 16.88 -15.47 -37.89
C ALA A 30 15.95 -16.24 -38.85
N ASP A 31 14.66 -15.89 -38.92
CA ASP A 31 13.62 -16.49 -39.77
C ASP A 31 13.45 -18.03 -39.67
N ASN A 32 13.84 -18.61 -38.54
CA ASN A 32 13.76 -20.05 -38.28
C ASN A 32 12.42 -20.43 -37.63
N ARG A 33 11.44 -20.83 -38.44
CA ARG A 33 10.04 -21.07 -38.02
C ARG A 33 9.86 -22.15 -36.94
N GLU A 34 10.54 -23.29 -37.06
CA GLU A 34 10.40 -24.42 -36.13
C GLU A 34 10.95 -24.08 -34.74
N LEU A 35 12.21 -23.62 -34.70
CA LEU A 35 12.88 -23.16 -33.47
C LEU A 35 12.11 -22.02 -32.79
N THR A 36 11.54 -21.10 -33.57
CA THR A 36 10.71 -20.00 -33.04
C THR A 36 9.44 -20.55 -32.36
N SER A 37 8.84 -21.60 -32.91
CA SER A 37 7.62 -22.20 -32.36
C SER A 37 7.88 -22.94 -31.04
N GLU A 38 9.01 -23.63 -30.93
CA GLU A 38 9.42 -24.35 -29.71
C GLU A 38 9.79 -23.37 -28.60
N HIS A 39 10.60 -22.37 -28.92
CA HIS A 39 10.88 -21.26 -28.01
C HIS A 39 9.59 -20.58 -27.55
N ALA A 40 8.62 -20.41 -28.46
CA ALA A 40 7.35 -19.79 -28.12
C ALA A 40 6.52 -20.63 -27.13
N LYS A 41 6.60 -21.97 -27.20
CA LYS A 41 5.95 -22.87 -26.23
C LYS A 41 6.65 -22.80 -24.88
N GLN A 42 7.98 -22.88 -24.88
CA GLN A 42 8.80 -22.82 -23.66
C GLN A 42 8.60 -21.50 -22.90
N TRP A 43 8.65 -20.35 -23.59
CA TRP A 43 8.45 -19.04 -22.94
C TRP A 43 7.05 -18.91 -22.32
N LYS A 44 6.01 -19.39 -23.01
CA LYS A 44 4.63 -19.36 -22.50
C LYS A 44 4.50 -20.20 -21.24
N GLN A 45 5.16 -21.36 -21.21
CA GLN A 45 5.16 -22.26 -20.06
C GLN A 45 5.92 -21.65 -18.88
N ALA A 46 7.13 -21.13 -19.11
CA ALA A 46 7.92 -20.46 -18.08
C ALA A 46 7.19 -19.25 -17.49
N LEU A 47 6.58 -18.40 -18.33
CA LEU A 47 5.77 -17.28 -17.88
C LEU A 47 4.59 -17.73 -17.01
N LYS A 48 3.89 -18.80 -17.41
CA LYS A 48 2.75 -19.33 -16.65
C LYS A 48 3.19 -19.80 -15.26
N GLU A 49 4.31 -20.51 -15.17
CA GLU A 49 4.85 -20.98 -13.89
C GLU A 49 5.35 -19.83 -13.01
N ASP A 50 6.06 -18.86 -13.58
CA ASP A 50 6.48 -17.66 -12.86
C ASP A 50 5.31 -16.87 -12.26
N LEU A 51 4.24 -16.71 -13.03
CA LEU A 51 3.03 -16.03 -12.54
C LEU A 51 2.35 -16.82 -11.41
N LYS A 52 2.35 -18.15 -11.46
CA LYS A 52 1.84 -18.99 -10.36
C LYS A 52 2.73 -18.86 -9.12
N LYS A 53 4.05 -18.99 -9.27
CA LYS A 53 5.03 -18.85 -8.18
C LYS A 53 4.89 -17.49 -7.51
N ARG A 54 4.81 -16.41 -8.29
CA ARG A 54 4.62 -15.05 -7.77
C ARG A 54 3.30 -14.89 -7.01
N ARG A 55 2.22 -15.50 -7.50
CA ARG A 55 0.92 -15.47 -6.81
C ARG A 55 1.01 -16.17 -5.46
N ALA A 56 1.67 -17.34 -5.40
CA ALA A 56 1.88 -18.07 -4.16
C ALA A 56 2.74 -17.27 -3.17
N ALA A 57 3.89 -16.75 -3.63
CA ALA A 57 4.79 -15.93 -2.82
C ALA A 57 4.08 -14.70 -2.23
N LEU A 58 3.24 -14.01 -3.01
CA LEU A 58 2.46 -12.87 -2.51
C LEU A 58 1.46 -13.23 -1.41
N MET A 59 0.90 -14.44 -1.43
CA MET A 59 0.00 -14.90 -0.37
C MET A 59 0.79 -15.25 0.90
N VAL A 60 1.95 -15.90 0.75
CA VAL A 60 2.86 -16.21 1.87
C VAL A 60 3.33 -14.92 2.54
N GLU A 61 3.83 -13.95 1.77
CA GLU A 61 4.27 -12.64 2.30
C GLU A 61 3.13 -11.92 3.05
N ALA A 62 1.90 -11.99 2.52
CA ALA A 62 0.75 -11.40 3.19
C ALA A 62 0.43 -12.11 4.51
N ALA A 63 0.52 -13.44 4.56
CA ALA A 63 0.29 -14.22 5.77
C ALA A 63 1.37 -13.95 6.83
N GLU A 64 2.65 -13.97 6.44
CA GLU A 64 3.79 -13.66 7.32
C GLU A 64 3.69 -12.25 7.90
N ALA A 65 3.33 -11.28 7.06
CA ALA A 65 3.12 -9.90 7.48
C ALA A 65 1.80 -9.67 8.24
N LYS A 66 1.04 -10.73 8.54
CA LYS A 66 -0.29 -10.69 9.19
C LYS A 66 -1.26 -9.71 8.50
N LYS A 67 -1.11 -9.55 7.18
CA LYS A 67 -1.96 -8.71 6.34
C LYS A 67 -3.22 -9.48 5.95
N ASN A 68 -4.30 -8.75 5.67
CA ASN A 68 -5.54 -9.36 5.20
C ASN A 68 -5.34 -10.02 3.80
N ILE A 69 -5.38 -11.36 3.76
CA ILE A 69 -5.17 -12.18 2.55
C ILE A 69 -6.17 -11.83 1.44
N ARG A 70 -7.44 -11.58 1.80
CA ARG A 70 -8.49 -11.19 0.83
C ARG A 70 -8.15 -9.86 0.15
N LYS A 71 -7.68 -8.87 0.92
CA LYS A 71 -7.21 -7.58 0.37
C LYS A 71 -5.94 -7.74 -0.47
N ALA A 72 -4.99 -8.59 -0.06
CA ALA A 72 -3.78 -8.87 -0.85
C ALA A 72 -4.12 -9.49 -2.22
N ARG A 73 -5.03 -10.48 -2.25
CA ARG A 73 -5.56 -11.07 -3.50
C ARG A 73 -6.23 -10.05 -4.39
N ARG A 74 -7.04 -9.14 -3.81
CA ARG A 74 -7.69 -8.07 -4.55
C ARG A 74 -6.67 -7.09 -5.15
N ARG A 75 -5.68 -6.65 -4.38
CA ARG A 75 -4.61 -5.76 -4.85
C ARG A 75 -3.83 -6.39 -6.01
N PHE A 76 -3.47 -7.67 -5.91
CA PHE A 76 -2.79 -8.39 -7.00
C PHE A 76 -3.65 -8.48 -8.27
N ALA A 77 -4.95 -8.76 -8.13
CA ALA A 77 -5.87 -8.77 -9.26
C ALA A 77 -6.00 -7.38 -9.91
N ASN A 78 -6.15 -6.33 -9.10
CA ASN A 78 -6.27 -4.96 -9.58
C ASN A 78 -5.03 -4.50 -10.37
N TYR A 79 -3.83 -4.94 -9.97
CA TYR A 79 -2.59 -4.65 -10.72
C TYR A 79 -2.55 -5.28 -12.12
N LYS A 80 -3.28 -6.38 -12.33
CA LYS A 80 -3.39 -7.04 -13.64
C LYS A 80 -4.39 -6.31 -14.55
N THR A 81 -5.38 -5.66 -13.97
CA THR A 81 -6.42 -4.94 -14.71
C THR A 81 -5.81 -3.75 -15.42
N LYS A 82 -5.87 -3.75 -16.75
CA LYS A 82 -5.57 -2.56 -17.56
C LYS A 82 -6.80 -1.67 -17.57
N ILE A 83 -6.62 -0.37 -17.36
CA ILE A 83 -7.68 0.61 -17.61
C ILE A 83 -7.83 0.71 -19.13
N ILE A 84 -8.96 0.21 -19.65
CA ILE A 84 -9.22 0.15 -21.10
C ILE A 84 -9.91 1.43 -21.58
N ALA A 85 -10.74 2.04 -20.72
CA ALA A 85 -11.41 3.30 -20.99
C ALA A 85 -11.68 4.04 -19.68
N LEU A 86 -11.74 5.37 -19.75
CA LEU A 86 -12.20 6.24 -18.66
C LEU A 86 -13.31 7.13 -19.17
N ARG A 87 -14.20 7.50 -18.25
CA ARG A 87 -15.26 8.46 -18.51
C ARG A 87 -14.80 9.85 -18.07
N ARG A 88 -14.99 10.83 -18.93
CA ARG A 88 -14.76 12.24 -18.62
C ARG A 88 -15.94 12.86 -17.87
N PRO A 89 -15.75 14.00 -17.20
CA PRO A 89 -16.84 14.76 -16.58
C PRO A 89 -17.94 15.17 -17.55
N ASP A 90 -17.59 15.43 -18.82
CA ASP A 90 -18.53 15.71 -19.92
C ASP A 90 -19.39 14.50 -20.33
N GLY A 91 -19.19 13.34 -19.68
CA GLY A 91 -19.92 12.10 -19.93
C GLY A 91 -19.32 11.21 -21.02
N THR A 92 -18.35 11.70 -21.79
CA THR A 92 -17.73 10.95 -22.89
C THR A 92 -16.82 9.83 -22.38
N VAL A 93 -16.86 8.66 -23.03
CA VAL A 93 -16.01 7.52 -22.68
C VAL A 93 -14.86 7.42 -23.69
N THR A 94 -13.63 7.47 -23.19
CA THR A 94 -12.44 7.48 -24.05
C THR A 94 -11.53 6.29 -23.75
N ALA A 95 -11.09 5.58 -24.79
CA ALA A 95 -10.15 4.46 -24.73
C ALA A 95 -8.72 4.80 -25.23
N SER A 96 -8.51 6.02 -25.75
CA SER A 96 -7.19 6.47 -26.23
C SER A 96 -6.22 6.68 -25.07
N ARG A 97 -5.02 6.10 -25.17
CA ARG A 97 -3.99 6.20 -24.13
C ARG A 97 -3.63 7.64 -23.75
N LYS A 98 -3.38 8.52 -24.74
CA LYS A 98 -3.05 9.93 -24.48
C LYS A 98 -4.18 10.64 -23.76
N ALA A 99 -5.42 10.33 -24.14
CA ALA A 99 -6.59 10.93 -23.53
C ALA A 99 -6.86 10.37 -22.12
N LEU A 100 -6.64 9.07 -21.89
CA LEU A 100 -6.66 8.45 -20.56
C LEU A 100 -5.65 9.12 -19.63
N GLU A 101 -4.40 9.28 -20.08
CA GLU A 101 -3.35 9.97 -19.34
C GLU A 101 -3.76 11.40 -19.01
N LYS A 102 -4.28 12.15 -19.99
CA LYS A 102 -4.79 13.53 -19.79
C LYS A 102 -5.89 13.59 -18.72
N ILE A 103 -6.89 12.71 -18.79
CA ILE A 103 -7.99 12.64 -17.81
C ILE A 103 -7.44 12.40 -16.39
N ILE A 104 -6.45 11.52 -16.26
CA ILE A 104 -5.83 11.22 -14.96
C ILE A 104 -5.09 12.46 -14.44
N TYR A 105 -4.30 13.14 -15.28
CA TYR A 105 -3.54 14.33 -14.87
C TYR A 105 -4.44 15.53 -14.54
N GLU A 106 -5.58 15.68 -15.20
CA GLU A 106 -6.56 16.72 -14.86
C GLU A 106 -7.27 16.42 -13.53
N TYR A 107 -7.63 15.16 -13.27
CA TYR A 107 -8.42 14.79 -12.10
C TYR A 107 -7.59 14.58 -10.81
N TYR A 108 -6.35 14.12 -10.93
CA TYR A 108 -5.54 13.72 -9.77
C TYR A 108 -5.15 14.89 -8.85
N PRO A 109 -4.81 16.09 -9.36
CA PRO A 109 -4.65 17.28 -8.54
C PRO A 109 -5.94 17.58 -7.77
N ASP A 110 -7.09 17.76 -8.42
CA ASP A 110 -8.36 18.07 -7.75
C ASP A 110 -8.76 17.09 -6.64
N LEU A 111 -8.39 15.80 -6.78
CA LEU A 111 -8.69 14.77 -5.79
C LEU A 111 -7.84 14.89 -4.50
N PHE A 112 -6.61 15.39 -4.62
CA PHE A 112 -5.64 15.46 -3.52
C PHE A 112 -5.27 16.89 -3.11
N ASP A 113 -5.64 17.87 -3.92
CA ASP A 113 -5.51 19.30 -3.68
C ASP A 113 -6.70 19.72 -2.83
N SER A 114 -6.66 19.31 -1.56
CA SER A 114 -7.72 19.57 -0.59
C SER A 114 -8.02 21.06 -0.53
N HIS A 115 -9.13 21.48 -1.15
CA HIS A 115 -9.85 22.73 -0.84
C HIS A 115 -10.57 22.64 0.51
N VAL A 116 -9.94 21.97 1.47
CA VAL A 116 -10.23 22.28 2.86
C VAL A 116 -9.51 23.60 3.04
N HIS A 117 -10.26 24.70 3.09
CA HIS A 117 -9.82 25.76 3.98
C HIS A 117 -9.61 25.04 5.30
N LEU A 118 -8.34 24.73 5.61
CA LEU A 118 -7.95 24.51 6.97
C LEU A 118 -8.40 25.81 7.60
N ARG A 119 -9.62 25.79 8.15
CA ARG A 119 -9.94 26.59 9.31
C ARG A 119 -8.85 26.10 10.24
N LEU A 120 -7.72 26.82 10.23
CA LEU A 120 -6.70 26.77 11.25
C LEU A 120 -7.54 26.54 12.49
N TYR A 121 -7.33 25.40 13.12
CA TYR A 121 -7.91 25.17 14.41
C TYR A 121 -7.31 26.30 15.22
N GLU A 122 -8.00 27.44 15.26
CA GLU A 122 -7.94 28.36 16.36
C GLU A 122 -8.29 27.40 17.48
N MET A 123 -7.25 26.88 18.13
CA MET A 123 -7.34 26.63 19.55
C MET A 123 -7.87 27.96 20.04
N LYS A 124 -9.19 28.04 20.17
CA LYS A 124 -9.74 28.91 21.18
C LYS A 124 -8.95 28.46 22.39
N GLU A 125 -8.10 29.33 22.92
CA GLU A 125 -7.72 29.22 24.31
C GLU A 125 -9.04 29.30 25.05
N ASP A 126 -9.75 28.18 25.12
CA ASP A 126 -10.74 27.92 26.12
C ASP A 126 -9.94 28.05 27.40
N GLY A 127 -9.99 29.27 27.94
CA GLY A 127 -9.29 29.70 29.13
C GLY A 127 -9.74 28.81 30.27
N TYR A 128 -9.18 27.60 30.33
CA TYR A 128 -9.29 26.71 31.45
C TYR A 128 -8.47 27.36 32.54
N VAL A 129 -9.09 28.34 33.18
CA VAL A 129 -8.66 28.87 34.46
C VAL A 129 -8.81 27.69 35.40
N VAL A 130 -7.67 27.04 35.66
CA VAL A 130 -7.55 26.05 36.72
C VAL A 130 -8.17 26.69 37.96
N PRO A 131 -9.24 26.12 38.53
CA PRO A 131 -9.85 26.69 39.72
C PRO A 131 -8.79 26.83 40.81
N PRO A 132 -8.69 27.96 41.51
CA PRO A 132 -7.73 28.11 42.58
C PRO A 132 -8.03 27.06 43.65
N VAL A 133 -7.15 26.08 43.80
CA VAL A 133 -7.26 25.05 44.83
C VAL A 133 -7.05 25.74 46.18
N LEU A 134 -8.09 25.79 47.01
CA LEU A 134 -8.01 26.48 48.28
C LEU A 134 -7.14 25.66 49.24
N PRO A 135 -6.27 26.28 50.05
CA PRO A 135 -5.48 25.57 51.06
C PRO A 135 -6.35 24.72 52.02
N SER A 136 -7.62 25.09 52.21
CA SER A 136 -8.60 24.31 52.97
C SER A 136 -8.98 23.00 52.31
N GLU A 137 -9.10 22.93 50.98
CA GLU A 137 -9.39 21.69 50.25
C GLU A 137 -8.23 20.71 50.36
N ILE A 138 -6.99 21.21 50.27
CA ILE A 138 -5.78 20.40 50.44
C ILE A 138 -5.73 19.84 51.85
N ARG A 139 -5.95 20.67 52.88
CA ARG A 139 -5.98 20.22 54.27
C ARG A 139 -7.07 19.19 54.52
N HIS A 140 -8.27 19.42 53.98
CA HIS A 140 -9.38 18.49 54.10
C HIS A 140 -9.05 17.14 53.46
N ALA A 141 -8.53 17.16 52.23
CA ALA A 141 -8.13 15.95 51.51
C ALA A 141 -7.09 15.14 52.30
N ILE A 142 -6.01 15.79 52.78
CA ILE A 142 -4.98 15.15 53.60
C ILE A 142 -5.58 14.57 54.88
N SER A 143 -6.43 15.33 55.58
CA SER A 143 -7.08 14.86 56.81
C SER A 143 -8.09 13.73 56.59
N SER A 144 -8.65 13.62 55.38
CA SER A 144 -9.61 12.57 55.01
C SER A 144 -8.94 11.23 54.67
N VAL A 145 -7.62 11.21 54.47
CA VAL A 145 -6.88 9.98 54.21
C VAL A 145 -6.83 9.13 55.48
N LYS A 146 -7.09 7.81 55.34
CA LYS A 146 -7.13 6.87 56.46
C LYS A 146 -5.70 6.56 56.94
N ASN A 147 -5.41 6.78 58.22
CA ASN A 147 -4.06 6.75 58.81
C ASN A 147 -3.41 5.35 58.99
N ARG A 148 -3.73 4.36 58.15
CA ARG A 148 -3.17 2.99 58.22
C ARG A 148 -3.03 2.30 56.85
N THR A 149 -2.93 3.07 55.77
CA THR A 149 -2.68 2.52 54.43
C THR A 149 -1.21 2.08 54.35
N ALA A 150 -0.96 0.88 53.82
CA ALA A 150 0.41 0.40 53.61
C ALA A 150 1.16 1.39 52.70
N PRO A 151 2.42 1.75 53.02
CA PRO A 151 3.18 2.72 52.22
C PRO A 151 3.26 2.28 50.77
N SER A 152 3.20 3.26 49.85
CA SER A 152 3.48 3.01 48.44
C SER A 152 4.88 2.37 48.29
N PRO A 153 5.17 1.58 47.25
CA PRO A 153 6.51 1.05 46.99
C PRO A 153 7.62 2.11 47.00
N ASP A 154 7.25 3.36 46.74
CA ASP A 154 8.11 4.55 46.77
C ASP A 154 8.44 5.05 48.20
N ARG A 155 7.91 4.39 49.25
CA ARG A 155 8.14 4.64 50.69
C ARG A 155 7.72 6.03 51.20
N ILE A 156 6.69 6.62 50.60
CA ILE A 156 6.00 7.82 51.12
C ILE A 156 4.64 7.40 51.68
#